data_AF-A0A818WE20-F1
#
_entry.id   AF-A0A818WE20-F1
#
_cell.length_a   1.000
_cell.length_b   1.000
_cell.length_c   1.000
_cell.angle_alpha   90.00
_cell.angle_beta   90.00
_cell.angle_gamma   90.00
#
_symmetry.space_group_name_H-M   'P 1'
#
loop_
_entity.id
_entity.type
_entity.pdbx_description
1 polymer ?
#
loop_
_entity_poly.entity_id
_entity_poly.type
_entity_poly.pdbx_seq_one_letter_code
_entity_poly.pdbx_strand_id
1 'polypeptide(L)'
;MLNYTLKMVSCRELRSYFKYLKLFLTALVKLPCVPPQTVWRGVTKYLSAEFSSGTHVIWWAFSSCTCALPVLENNMYLGSEGERILFSVEPINGRSIQAHSHFVMEDEILLLPGALLYPPENKKTPWYKKKRTMLEMALIIIICIAGTIVGGVLGSRGPPPPSSMLH
;
A
#
# COMPACT_ATOMS: atom_id res chain seq x y z
N MET A 1 -4.11 -16.36 -5.23
CA MET A 1 -4.90 -17.22 -6.13
C MET A 1 -6.40 -16.91 -6.05
N LEU A 2 -7.07 -17.03 -4.89
CA LEU A 2 -8.52 -16.73 -4.76
C LEU A 2 -8.94 -15.34 -5.25
N ASN A 3 -8.31 -14.27 -4.74
CA ASN A 3 -8.63 -12.90 -5.15
C ASN A 3 -8.39 -12.62 -6.64
N TYR A 4 -7.48 -13.38 -7.26
CA TYR A 4 -7.26 -13.29 -8.70
C TYR A 4 -8.42 -13.94 -9.46
N THR A 5 -8.84 -15.14 -9.06
CA THR A 5 -10.00 -15.84 -9.63
C THR A 5 -11.30 -15.06 -9.46
N LEU A 6 -11.50 -14.39 -8.32
CA LEU A 6 -12.66 -13.52 -8.07
C LEU A 6 -12.73 -12.35 -9.07
N LYS A 7 -11.58 -11.78 -9.46
CA LYS A 7 -11.51 -10.65 -10.40
C LYS A 7 -11.72 -11.05 -11.86
N MET A 8 -11.32 -12.27 -12.23
CA MET A 8 -11.38 -12.75 -13.62
C MET A 8 -12.78 -13.24 -14.03
N VAL A 9 -13.77 -13.22 -13.13
CA VAL A 9 -15.18 -13.61 -13.36
C VAL A 9 -15.33 -15.02 -13.99
N SER A 10 -14.30 -15.86 -13.89
CA SER A 10 -14.33 -17.24 -14.40
C SER A 10 -15.09 -18.11 -13.40
N CYS A 11 -16.42 -18.10 -13.49
CA CYS A 11 -17.32 -18.89 -12.62
C CYS A 11 -16.94 -20.37 -12.53
N ARG A 12 -16.26 -20.92 -13.56
CA ARG A 12 -15.77 -22.31 -13.60
C ARG A 12 -14.61 -22.56 -12.64
N GLU A 13 -13.62 -21.67 -12.59
CA GLU A 13 -12.45 -21.81 -11.71
C GLU A 13 -12.81 -21.49 -10.25
N LEU A 14 -13.79 -20.60 -10.05
CA LEU A 14 -14.27 -20.26 -8.72
C LEU A 14 -14.92 -21.46 -8.00
N ARG A 15 -15.44 -22.45 -8.75
CA ARG A 15 -16.07 -23.67 -8.18
C ARG A 15 -15.17 -24.39 -7.19
N SER A 16 -13.87 -24.46 -7.48
CA SER A 16 -12.88 -25.10 -6.59
C SER A 16 -12.81 -24.43 -5.22
N TYR A 17 -13.19 -23.15 -5.13
CA TYR A 17 -13.19 -22.37 -3.90
C TYR A 17 -14.57 -22.34 -3.21
N PHE A 18 -15.63 -22.90 -3.76
CA PHE A 18 -16.99 -22.74 -3.19
C PHE A 18 -17.11 -23.26 -1.76
N LYS A 19 -16.49 -24.40 -1.45
CA LYS A 19 -16.49 -24.95 -0.08
C LYS A 19 -15.78 -24.00 0.88
N TYR A 20 -14.63 -23.47 0.46
CA TYR A 20 -13.87 -22.49 1.23
C TYR A 20 -14.65 -21.18 1.40
N LEU A 21 -15.20 -20.62 0.32
CA LEU A 21 -16.00 -19.40 0.34
C LEU A 21 -17.23 -19.54 1.22
N LYS A 22 -17.93 -20.67 1.15
CA LYS A 22 -19.07 -20.95 2.03
C LYS A 22 -18.64 -20.93 3.50
N LEU A 23 -17.58 -21.66 3.85
CA LEU A 23 -17.07 -21.69 5.22
C LEU A 23 -16.64 -20.30 5.68
N PHE A 24 -15.85 -19.62 4.87
CA PHE A 24 -15.26 -18.33 5.21
C PHE A 24 -16.30 -17.23 5.34
N LEU A 25 -17.22 -17.10 4.37
CA LEU A 25 -18.32 -16.13 4.45
C LEU A 25 -19.24 -16.42 5.63
N THR A 26 -19.54 -17.69 5.92
CA THR A 26 -20.35 -18.06 7.10
C THR A 26 -19.65 -17.67 8.40
N ALA A 27 -18.33 -17.81 8.49
CA ALA A 27 -17.57 -17.35 9.64
C ALA A 27 -17.60 -15.82 9.76
N LEU A 28 -17.40 -15.09 8.66
CA LEU A 28 -17.42 -13.62 8.63
C LEU A 28 -18.78 -13.03 9.00
N VAL A 29 -19.88 -13.69 8.65
CA VAL A 29 -21.24 -13.26 9.05
C VAL A 29 -21.43 -13.34 10.57
N LYS A 30 -20.73 -14.25 11.26
CA LYS A 30 -20.77 -14.38 12.73
C LYS A 30 -19.90 -13.35 13.45
N LEU A 31 -18.98 -12.69 12.75
CA LEU A 31 -18.16 -11.64 13.33
C LEU A 31 -18.95 -10.33 13.42
N PRO A 32 -18.70 -9.52 14.47
CA PRO A 32 -19.37 -8.24 14.62
C PRO A 32 -19.03 -7.31 13.45
N CYS A 33 -20.03 -6.54 13.02
CA CYS A 33 -19.79 -5.39 12.14
C CYS A 33 -18.97 -4.35 12.90
N VAL A 34 -17.98 -3.77 12.22
CA VAL A 34 -17.33 -2.57 12.76
C VAL A 34 -18.29 -1.37 12.67
N PRO A 35 -18.22 -0.41 13.60
CA PRO A 35 -18.89 0.87 13.45
C PRO A 35 -18.47 1.58 12.14
N PRO A 36 -19.30 2.50 11.60
CA PRO A 36 -18.90 3.33 10.48
C PRO A 36 -17.61 4.11 10.80
N GLN A 37 -16.54 3.82 10.06
CA GLN A 37 -15.25 4.45 10.22
C GLN A 37 -14.46 4.42 8.91
N THR A 38 -13.56 5.37 8.72
CA THR A 38 -12.66 5.36 7.56
C THR A 38 -11.60 4.27 7.74
N VAL A 39 -11.50 3.38 6.77
CA VAL A 39 -10.45 2.36 6.68
C VAL A 39 -9.58 2.60 5.47
N TRP A 40 -8.33 2.18 5.57
CA TRP A 40 -7.32 2.48 4.57
C TRP A 40 -6.83 1.21 3.90
N ARG A 41 -6.69 1.25 2.57
CA ARG A 41 -6.15 0.16 1.77
C ARG A 41 -4.99 0.65 0.90
N GLY A 42 -3.79 0.15 1.18
CA GLY A 42 -2.63 0.32 0.30
C GLY A 42 -2.70 -0.63 -0.89
N VAL A 43 -2.55 -0.09 -2.11
CA VAL A 43 -2.43 -0.88 -3.34
C VAL A 43 -1.16 -0.49 -4.09
N THR A 44 -0.37 -1.50 -4.46
CA THR A 44 0.93 -1.37 -5.13
C THR A 44 0.84 -1.30 -6.65
N LYS A 45 -0.36 -1.05 -7.19
CA LYS A 45 -0.64 -0.97 -8.63
C LYS A 45 -1.29 0.37 -8.97
N TYR A 46 -0.95 0.87 -10.15
CA TYR A 46 -1.63 2.00 -10.77
C TYR A 46 -3.03 1.55 -11.23
N LEU A 47 -4.07 1.96 -10.51
CA LEU A 47 -5.47 1.65 -10.82
C LEU A 47 -6.30 2.89 -11.16
N SER A 48 -5.68 4.08 -11.23
CA SER A 48 -6.45 5.33 -11.40
C SER A 48 -7.24 5.43 -12.71
N ALA A 49 -6.92 4.61 -13.72
CA ALA A 49 -7.68 4.55 -14.96
C ALA A 49 -8.98 3.74 -14.85
N GLU A 50 -9.03 2.73 -13.95
CA GLU A 50 -10.21 1.89 -13.70
C GLU A 50 -11.24 2.58 -12.79
N PHE A 51 -10.84 3.71 -12.22
CA PHE A 51 -11.51 4.40 -11.15
C PHE A 51 -11.76 5.85 -11.60
N SER A 52 -12.72 6.02 -12.52
CA SER A 52 -13.28 7.33 -12.89
C SER A 52 -14.37 7.78 -11.91
N SER A 53 -14.36 9.06 -11.53
CA SER A 53 -15.38 9.66 -10.66
C SER A 53 -16.78 9.55 -11.27
N GLY A 54 -17.78 9.21 -10.46
CA GLY A 54 -19.20 9.13 -10.87
C GLY A 54 -19.66 7.75 -11.35
N THR A 55 -18.76 6.81 -11.60
CA THR A 55 -19.09 5.42 -11.95
C THR A 55 -18.89 4.50 -10.75
N HIS A 56 -19.95 3.80 -10.34
CA HIS A 56 -19.85 2.77 -9.31
C HIS A 56 -18.97 1.62 -9.80
N VAL A 57 -18.19 1.02 -8.90
CA VAL A 57 -17.32 -0.11 -9.22
C VAL A 57 -17.61 -1.27 -8.28
N ILE A 58 -17.72 -2.47 -8.84
CA ILE A 58 -17.84 -3.70 -8.05
C ILE A 58 -16.43 -4.16 -7.66
N TRP A 59 -16.18 -4.17 -6.36
CA TRP A 59 -14.95 -4.66 -5.77
C TRP A 59 -15.03 -6.16 -5.51
N TRP A 60 -14.61 -6.95 -6.50
CA TRP A 60 -14.75 -8.42 -6.47
C TRP A 60 -13.88 -9.16 -5.45
N ALA A 61 -12.77 -8.57 -5.01
CA ALA A 61 -11.79 -9.29 -4.17
C ALA A 61 -12.03 -9.06 -2.68
N PHE A 62 -11.66 -10.03 -1.83
CA PHE A 62 -11.47 -9.77 -0.41
C PHE A 62 -10.34 -8.75 -0.24
N SER A 63 -10.50 -7.77 0.63
CA SER A 63 -9.46 -6.77 0.86
C SER A 63 -9.28 -6.48 2.33
N SER A 64 -8.05 -6.70 2.77
CA SER A 64 -7.57 -6.37 4.11
C SER A 64 -7.25 -4.87 4.17
N CYS A 65 -7.90 -4.19 5.11
CA CYS A 65 -7.78 -2.77 5.39
C CYS A 65 -7.32 -2.58 6.82
N THR A 66 -6.69 -1.44 7.10
CA THR A 66 -6.29 -1.05 8.46
C THR A 66 -6.95 0.26 8.85
N CYS A 67 -7.23 0.39 10.14
CA CYS A 67 -7.67 1.63 10.77
C CYS A 67 -6.48 2.54 11.11
N ALA A 68 -5.31 1.93 11.30
CA ALA A 68 -4.11 2.61 11.76
C ALA A 68 -3.31 3.15 10.57
N LEU A 69 -3.43 4.46 10.32
CA LEU A 69 -2.55 5.18 9.40
C LEU A 69 -1.04 4.93 9.68
N PRO A 70 -0.56 4.82 10.93
CA PRO A 70 0.86 4.51 11.19
C PRO A 70 1.30 3.11 10.71
N VAL A 71 0.40 2.12 10.65
CA VAL A 71 0.70 0.78 10.11
C VAL A 71 1.01 0.85 8.61
N LEU A 72 0.41 1.81 7.91
CA LEU A 72 0.72 2.12 6.52
C LEU A 72 2.05 2.87 6.37
N GLU A 73 2.55 3.55 7.39
CA GLU A 73 3.87 4.19 7.32
C GLU A 73 5.03 3.19 7.46
N ASN A 74 4.75 1.98 7.95
CA ASN A 74 5.72 0.90 7.98
C ASN A 74 6.07 0.40 6.57
N ASN A 75 7.36 0.47 6.22
CA ASN A 75 7.92 0.05 4.93
C ASN A 75 7.57 -1.39 4.53
N MET A 76 7.13 -2.24 5.46
CA MET A 76 6.75 -3.63 5.20
C MET A 76 5.43 -3.76 4.43
N TYR A 77 4.47 -2.86 4.65
CA TYR A 77 3.14 -2.90 4.01
C TYR A 77 3.06 -2.00 2.79
N LEU A 78 3.85 -0.92 2.81
CA LEU A 78 3.82 0.10 1.79
C LEU A 78 5.07 0.19 0.94
N GLY A 79 6.13 -0.59 1.19
CA GLY A 79 7.34 -0.71 0.37
C GLY A 79 8.04 0.61 -0.03
N SER A 80 9.31 0.57 -0.37
CA SER A 80 10.07 1.78 -0.72
C SER A 80 9.94 2.21 -2.19
N GLU A 81 9.51 1.30 -3.09
CA GLU A 81 9.63 1.53 -4.56
C GLU A 81 8.28 1.36 -5.31
N GLY A 82 8.07 2.15 -6.37
CA GLY A 82 6.92 2.05 -7.30
C GLY A 82 5.76 3.05 -7.06
N GLU A 83 4.88 3.23 -8.05
CA GLU A 83 3.68 4.08 -7.90
C GLU A 83 2.65 3.43 -6.97
N ARG A 84 2.24 4.15 -5.91
CA ARG A 84 1.30 3.62 -4.90
C ARG A 84 0.06 4.47 -4.74
N ILE A 85 -1.05 3.78 -4.56
CA ILE A 85 -2.38 4.34 -4.40
C ILE A 85 -2.90 3.90 -3.04
N LEU A 86 -3.21 4.87 -2.18
CA LEU A 86 -3.86 4.62 -0.90
C LEU A 86 -5.35 4.95 -1.03
N PHE A 87 -6.22 3.94 -0.91
CA PHE A 87 -7.67 4.14 -0.92
C PHE A 87 -8.19 4.46 0.48
N SER A 88 -9.06 5.46 0.55
CA SER A 88 -9.88 5.78 1.72
C SER A 88 -11.27 5.20 1.48
N VAL A 89 -11.72 4.27 2.33
CA VAL A 89 -13.02 3.60 2.17
C VAL A 89 -13.79 3.68 3.48
N GLU A 90 -15.10 3.92 3.40
CA GLU A 90 -16.00 3.87 4.55
C GLU A 90 -16.95 2.68 4.38
N PRO A 91 -16.63 1.50 4.96
CA PRO A 91 -17.43 0.31 4.76
C PRO A 91 -18.65 0.30 5.68
N ILE A 92 -19.82 0.02 5.10
CA ILE A 92 -21.08 -0.17 5.84
C ILE A 92 -21.08 -1.52 6.59
N ASN A 93 -20.35 -2.53 6.08
CA ASN A 93 -20.34 -3.91 6.60
C ASN A 93 -18.92 -4.49 6.74
N GLY A 94 -17.95 -3.66 7.13
CA GLY A 94 -16.61 -4.16 7.44
C GLY A 94 -16.66 -5.22 8.56
N ARG A 95 -15.77 -6.21 8.49
CA ARG A 95 -15.63 -7.22 9.55
C ARG A 95 -14.26 -7.09 10.17
N SER A 96 -14.20 -6.85 11.48
CA SER A 96 -12.93 -6.93 12.20
C SER A 96 -12.53 -8.40 12.27
N ILE A 97 -11.37 -8.71 11.72
CA ILE A 97 -10.76 -10.04 11.80
C ILE A 97 -9.54 -10.04 12.71
N GLN A 98 -9.28 -8.93 13.42
CA GLN A 98 -8.12 -8.76 14.30
C GLN A 98 -7.89 -9.95 15.25
N ALA A 99 -8.94 -10.41 15.94
CA ALA A 99 -8.86 -11.53 16.89
C ALA A 99 -8.53 -12.88 16.24
N HIS A 100 -8.60 -12.96 14.91
CA HIS A 100 -8.36 -14.15 14.10
C HIS A 100 -7.23 -13.91 13.08
N SER A 101 -6.59 -12.74 13.12
CA SER A 101 -5.50 -12.38 12.23
C SER A 101 -4.18 -12.88 12.80
N HIS A 102 -3.29 -13.30 11.92
CA HIS A 102 -1.91 -13.62 12.28
C HIS A 102 -1.15 -12.36 12.77
N PHE A 103 -1.65 -11.17 12.42
CA PHE A 103 -1.05 -9.87 12.75
C PHE A 103 -2.02 -9.03 13.57
N VAL A 104 -2.12 -9.34 14.87
CA VAL A 104 -3.07 -8.72 15.81
C VAL A 104 -2.90 -7.19 15.91
N MET A 105 -1.71 -6.67 15.62
CA MET A 105 -1.40 -5.23 15.71
C MET A 105 -1.88 -4.39 14.52
N GLU A 106 -2.43 -5.01 13.47
CA GLU A 106 -2.81 -4.27 12.25
C GLU A 106 -4.23 -3.69 12.29
N ASP A 107 -5.00 -3.93 13.37
CA ASP A 107 -6.42 -3.57 13.48
C ASP A 107 -7.18 -3.92 12.19
N GLU A 108 -7.00 -5.17 11.76
CA GLU A 108 -7.36 -5.61 10.42
C GLU A 108 -8.88 -5.69 10.25
N ILE A 109 -9.37 -4.91 9.29
CA ILE A 109 -10.76 -4.93 8.82
C ILE A 109 -10.81 -5.52 7.43
N LEU A 110 -11.65 -6.54 7.27
CA LEU A 110 -11.86 -7.21 6.00
C LEU A 110 -13.06 -6.62 5.27
N LEU A 111 -12.82 -6.15 4.04
CA LEU A 111 -13.85 -5.87 3.04
C LEU A 111 -14.24 -7.15 2.32
N LEU A 112 -15.54 -7.39 2.25
CA LEU A 112 -16.12 -8.56 1.58
C LEU A 112 -16.06 -8.41 0.05
N PRO A 113 -15.96 -9.53 -0.69
CA PRO A 113 -15.97 -9.53 -2.14
C PRO A 113 -17.34 -9.15 -2.68
N GLY A 114 -17.37 -8.55 -3.87
CA GLY A 114 -18.60 -8.07 -4.49
C GLY A 114 -19.15 -6.79 -3.86
N ALA A 115 -18.35 -6.07 -3.07
CA ALA A 115 -18.76 -4.80 -2.48
C ALA A 115 -18.92 -3.73 -3.57
N LEU A 116 -20.03 -2.99 -3.54
CA LEU A 116 -20.24 -1.87 -4.44
C LEU A 116 -19.60 -0.62 -3.85
N LEU A 117 -18.62 -0.05 -4.55
CA LEU A 117 -17.94 1.17 -4.14
C LEU A 117 -18.51 2.37 -4.90
N TYR A 118 -18.80 3.42 -4.14
CA TYR A 118 -19.28 4.70 -4.66
C TYR A 118 -18.13 5.72 -4.58
N PRO A 119 -17.57 6.14 -5.72
CA PRO A 119 -16.60 7.22 -5.72
C PRO A 119 -17.28 8.52 -5.25
N PRO A 120 -16.56 9.40 -4.54
CA PRO A 120 -17.09 10.70 -4.18
C PRO A 120 -17.45 11.48 -5.45
N GLU A 121 -18.63 12.10 -5.44
CA GLU A 121 -19.18 12.88 -6.57
C GLU A 121 -18.35 14.13 -6.87
N ASN A 122 -17.64 14.65 -5.84
CA ASN A 122 -16.82 15.83 -5.94
C ASN A 122 -15.39 15.51 -6.44
N LYS A 123 -15.05 15.97 -7.65
CA LYS A 123 -13.72 15.79 -8.28
C LYS A 123 -12.55 16.42 -7.51
N LYS A 124 -12.81 17.27 -6.51
CA LYS A 124 -11.75 17.97 -5.75
C LYS A 124 -10.98 17.07 -4.78
N THR A 125 -11.61 16.04 -4.24
CA THR A 125 -10.98 15.10 -3.32
C THR A 125 -10.92 13.73 -3.96
N PRO A 126 -9.75 13.31 -4.47
CA PRO A 126 -9.61 11.95 -4.99
C PRO A 126 -9.80 10.95 -3.83
N TRP A 127 -10.62 9.93 -4.07
CA TRP A 127 -10.70 8.65 -3.35
C TRP A 127 -9.38 7.96 -3.01
N TYR A 128 -8.28 8.42 -3.59
CA TYR A 128 -6.96 7.94 -3.28
C TYR A 128 -5.92 9.05 -3.14
N LYS A 129 -4.93 8.83 -2.28
CA LYS A 129 -3.71 9.66 -2.24
C LYS A 129 -2.62 8.96 -3.07
N LYS A 130 -2.07 9.67 -4.06
CA LYS A 130 -0.88 9.23 -4.82
C LYS A 130 0.37 9.57 -4.01
N LYS A 131 1.06 8.58 -3.45
CA LYS A 131 2.36 8.79 -2.79
C LYS A 131 3.45 8.67 -3.86
N ARG A 132 3.99 9.80 -4.34
CA ARG A 132 5.15 9.82 -5.26
C ARG A 132 6.43 9.70 -4.42
N THR A 133 6.99 8.50 -4.32
CA THR A 133 8.36 8.29 -3.82
C THR A 133 9.35 8.40 -4.98
N MET A 134 9.59 9.63 -5.46
CA MET A 134 10.63 9.95 -6.46
C MET A 134 11.34 11.27 -6.11
N LEU A 135 11.31 11.69 -4.85
CA LEU A 135 12.10 12.83 -4.35
C LEU A 135 13.24 12.39 -3.42
N GLU A 136 13.03 11.37 -2.58
CA GLU A 136 14.05 10.88 -1.63
C GLU A 136 15.29 10.33 -2.34
N MET A 137 15.11 9.54 -3.43
CA MET A 137 16.24 8.98 -4.17
C MET A 137 17.04 10.03 -4.95
N ALA A 138 16.37 11.08 -5.45
CA ALA A 138 17.06 12.16 -6.14
C ALA A 138 17.91 13.00 -5.17
N LEU A 139 17.43 13.21 -3.94
CA LEU A 139 18.19 13.91 -2.90
C LEU A 139 19.45 13.12 -2.51
N ILE A 140 19.34 11.80 -2.37
CA ILE A 140 20.49 10.91 -2.09
C ILE A 140 21.50 10.97 -3.24
N ILE A 141 21.05 10.90 -4.49
CA ILE A 141 21.94 11.00 -5.66
C ILE A 141 22.66 12.36 -5.69
N ILE A 142 21.95 13.47 -5.42
CA ILE A 142 22.55 14.81 -5.36
C ILE A 142 23.60 14.90 -4.24
N ILE A 143 23.31 14.34 -3.06
CA ILE A 143 24.27 14.29 -1.94
C ILE A 143 25.49 13.42 -2.27
N CYS A 144 25.30 12.27 -2.93
CA CYS A 144 26.40 11.41 -3.38
C CYS A 144 27.27 12.09 -4.44
N ILE A 145 26.68 12.80 -5.39
CA ILE A 145 27.43 13.55 -6.42
C ILE A 145 28.21 14.70 -5.77
N ALA A 146 27.57 15.47 -4.88
CA ALA A 146 28.24 16.56 -4.15
C ALA A 146 29.40 16.04 -3.28
N GLY A 147 29.22 14.91 -2.58
CA GLY A 147 30.26 14.28 -1.77
C GLY A 147 31.47 13.83 -2.59
N THR A 148 31.25 13.25 -3.77
CA THR A 148 32.33 12.82 -4.67
C THR A 148 33.13 14.01 -5.22
N ILE A 149 32.45 15.12 -5.56
CA ILE A 149 33.11 16.34 -6.05
C ILE A 149 33.97 16.98 -4.94
N VAL A 150 33.44 17.09 -3.72
CA VAL A 150 34.17 17.67 -2.57
C VAL A 150 35.36 16.77 -2.18
N GLY A 151 35.18 15.45 -2.16
CA GLY A 151 36.26 14.49 -1.87
C GLY A 151 37.38 14.50 -2.92
N GLY A 152 37.03 14.65 -4.20
CA GLY A 152 38.02 14.74 -5.29
C GLY A 152 38.85 16.04 -5.27
N VAL A 153 38.29 17.14 -4.76
CA VAL A 153 39.00 18.44 -4.69
C VAL A 153 39.90 18.53 -3.44
N LEU A 154 39.53 17.89 -2.34
CA LEU A 154 40.30 17.93 -1.08
C LEU A 154 41.33 16.79 -0.94
N GLY A 155 41.16 15.67 -1.65
CA GLY A 155 42.01 14.47 -1.53
C GLY A 155 43.40 14.56 -2.18
N SER A 156 43.74 15.65 -2.86
CA SER A 156 44.96 15.75 -3.69
C SER A 156 46.20 16.32 -2.96
N ARG A 157 46.13 16.61 -1.66
CA ARG A 157 47.31 17.09 -0.91
C ARG A 157 48.13 15.92 -0.39
N GLY A 158 49.03 15.41 -1.25
CA GLY A 158 50.09 14.49 -0.83
C GLY A 158 50.99 15.12 0.24
N PRO A 159 51.60 14.30 1.12
CA PRO A 159 52.46 14.80 2.19
C PRO A 159 53.68 15.54 1.62
N PRO A 160 54.16 16.62 2.26
CA PRO A 160 55.33 17.36 1.79
C PRO A 160 56.59 16.48 1.84
N PRO A 161 57.55 16.67 0.92
CA PRO A 161 58.76 15.84 0.87
C PRO A 161 59.66 16.07 2.10
N PRO A 162 60.43 15.04 2.51
CA PRO A 162 61.30 15.12 3.68
C PRO A 162 62.48 16.05 3.41
N SER A 163 62.72 16.96 4.36
CA SER A 163 63.84 17.89 4.37
C SER A 163 65.15 17.12 4.55
N SER A 164 66.00 17.10 3.52
CA SER A 164 67.39 16.66 3.65
C SER A 164 68.17 17.65 4.53
N MET A 165 68.53 17.23 5.75
CA MET A 165 69.51 17.97 6.54
C MET A 165 70.92 17.69 6.01
N LEU A 166 71.51 18.73 5.41
CA LEU A 166 72.95 18.93 5.34
C LEU A 166 73.49 19.03 6.77
N HIS A 167 74.37 18.12 7.16
CA HIS A 167 75.62 18.39 7.90
C HIS A 167 76.43 17.10 8.07
#